data_AF-A0A7W2I3M9-F1
#
_entry.id   AF-A0A7W2I3M9-F1
#
_cell.length_a   1.000
_cell.length_b   1.000
_cell.length_c   1.000
_cell.angle_alpha   90.00
_cell.angle_beta   90.00
_cell.angle_gamma   90.00
#
_symmetry.space_group_name_H-M   'P 1'
#
loop_
_entity.id
_entity.type
_entity.pdbx_description
1 polymer ?
#
loop_
_entity_poly.entity_id
_entity_poly.type
_entity_poly.pdbx_seq_one_letter_code
_entity_poly.pdbx_strand_id
1 'polypeptide(L)'
;MRIVSFALAAVFSIVAVVAVYTTLPGWVGTAAIIAAGLFLVLGFYEQYTRREEIAPELDDEQRATVNRMKAEGNFQLAVQQVQLWFRNTTPEDAARIVREA
;
A
#
# COMPACT_ATOMS: atom_id res chain seq x y z
N MET A 1 8.06 -7.89 -8.04
CA MET A 1 7.67 -8.00 -9.46
C MET A 1 6.93 -6.75 -9.95
N ARG A 2 6.52 -5.85 -9.04
CA ARG A 2 5.91 -4.52 -9.27
C ARG A 2 6.38 -3.76 -10.52
N ILE A 3 7.68 -3.52 -10.66
CA ILE A 3 8.23 -2.73 -11.79
C ILE A 3 7.97 -3.45 -13.12
N VAL A 4 8.04 -4.79 -13.13
CA VAL A 4 7.81 -5.62 -14.31
C VAL A 4 6.33 -5.60 -14.69
N SER A 5 5.42 -5.68 -13.73
CA SER A 5 3.97 -5.61 -13.97
C SER A 5 3.55 -4.25 -14.54
N PHE A 6 4.06 -3.14 -13.98
CA PHE A 6 3.78 -1.81 -14.51
C PHE A 6 4.44 -1.56 -15.88
N ALA A 7 5.65 -2.09 -16.10
CA ALA A 7 6.32 -2.00 -17.40
C ALA A 7 5.54 -2.79 -18.48
N LEU A 8 5.07 -4.00 -18.16
CA LEU A 8 4.24 -4.79 -19.08
C LEU A 8 2.91 -4.09 -19.38
N ALA A 9 2.25 -3.52 -18.38
CA ALA A 9 1.05 -2.72 -18.60
C ALA A 9 1.29 -1.53 -19.54
N ALA A 10 2.38 -0.80 -19.36
CA ALA A 10 2.75 0.31 -20.24
C ALA A 10 3.01 -0.18 -21.68
N VAL A 11 3.74 -1.29 -21.84
CA VAL A 11 4.01 -1.88 -23.16
C VAL A 11 2.72 -2.32 -23.84
N PHE A 12 1.82 -3.03 -23.16
CA PHE A 12 0.54 -3.44 -23.74
C PHE A 12 -0.37 -2.25 -24.07
N SER A 13 -0.34 -1.19 -23.27
CA SER A 13 -1.05 0.05 -23.58
C SER A 13 -0.51 0.72 -24.85
N ILE A 14 0.81 0.77 -25.03
CA ILE A 14 1.44 1.30 -26.26
C ILE A 14 1.06 0.43 -27.46
N VAL A 15 1.11 -0.91 -27.32
CA VAL A 15 0.71 -1.84 -28.38
C VAL A 15 -0.75 -1.64 -28.78
N ALA A 16 -1.65 -1.42 -27.82
CA ALA A 16 -3.05 -1.14 -28.11
C ALA A 16 -3.23 0.14 -28.95
N VAL A 17 -2.47 1.21 -28.63
CA VAL A 17 -2.50 2.45 -29.41
C VAL A 17 -1.95 2.22 -30.82
N VAL A 18 -0.82 1.52 -30.96
CA VAL A 18 -0.21 1.21 -32.27
C VAL A 18 -1.13 0.32 -33.12
N ALA A 19 -1.88 -0.60 -32.50
CA ALA A 19 -2.84 -1.45 -33.20
C ALA A 19 -3.97 -0.66 -33.88
N VAL A 20 -4.33 0.52 -33.37
CA VAL A 20 -5.33 1.40 -33.99
C VAL A 20 -4.80 2.07 -35.27
N TYR A 21 -3.50 2.35 -35.33
CA TYR A 21 -2.85 3.02 -36.47
C TYR A 21 -2.24 2.05 -37.50
N THR A 22 -2.43 0.75 -37.30
CA THR A 22 -1.89 -0.30 -38.18
C THR A 22 -3.02 -1.16 -38.73
N THR A 23 -2.70 -2.01 -39.70
CA THR A 23 -3.66 -2.95 -40.32
C THR A 23 -3.93 -4.18 -39.44
N LEU A 24 -3.68 -4.08 -38.13
CA LEU A 24 -3.90 -5.19 -37.22
C LEU A 24 -5.41 -5.48 -37.10
N PRO A 25 -5.80 -6.76 -36.92
CA PRO A 25 -7.19 -7.10 -36.67
C PRO A 25 -7.75 -6.33 -35.48
N GLY A 26 -8.95 -5.77 -35.59
CA GLY A 26 -9.53 -4.88 -34.57
C GLY A 26 -9.62 -5.47 -33.16
N TRP A 27 -9.65 -6.80 -33.04
CA TRP A 27 -9.65 -7.50 -31.75
C TRP A 27 -8.30 -7.43 -31.01
N VAL A 28 -7.19 -7.18 -31.71
CA VAL A 28 -5.83 -7.13 -31.13
C VAL A 28 -5.70 -5.94 -30.18
N GLY A 29 -6.26 -4.79 -30.55
CA GLY A 29 -6.29 -3.62 -29.67
C GLY A 29 -7.08 -3.89 -28.38
N THR A 30 -8.26 -4.50 -28.51
CA THR A 30 -9.08 -4.89 -27.35
C THR A 30 -8.36 -5.88 -26.44
N ALA A 31 -7.75 -6.92 -27.00
CA ALA A 31 -7.00 -7.91 -26.23
C ALA A 31 -5.80 -7.29 -25.50
N ALA A 32 -5.07 -6.37 -26.15
CA ALA A 32 -3.96 -5.65 -25.54
C ALA A 32 -4.40 -4.76 -24.37
N ILE A 33 -5.53 -4.05 -24.48
CA ILE A 33 -6.08 -3.25 -23.37
C ILE A 33 -6.50 -4.15 -22.19
N ILE A 34 -7.15 -5.28 -22.45
CA ILE A 34 -7.53 -6.23 -21.39
C ILE A 34 -6.28 -6.73 -20.67
N ALA A 35 -5.23 -7.12 -21.42
CA ALA A 35 -3.97 -7.55 -20.84
C ALA A 35 -3.30 -6.45 -20.00
N ALA A 36 -3.26 -5.21 -20.50
CA ALA A 36 -2.71 -4.07 -19.76
C ALA A 36 -3.46 -3.84 -18.44
N GLY A 37 -4.80 -3.92 -18.47
CA GLY A 37 -5.64 -3.81 -17.28
C GLY A 37 -5.33 -4.87 -16.23
N LEU A 38 -5.17 -6.13 -16.64
CA LEU A 38 -4.81 -7.23 -15.73
C LEU A 38 -3.43 -7.00 -15.08
N PHE A 39 -2.44 -6.56 -15.86
CA PHE A 39 -1.10 -6.26 -15.33
C PHE A 39 -1.10 -5.06 -14.37
N LEU A 40 -1.94 -4.05 -14.60
CA LEU A 40 -2.12 -2.94 -13.66
C LEU A 40 -2.71 -3.42 -12.34
N VAL A 41 -3.78 -4.22 -12.38
CA VAL A 41 -4.43 -4.76 -11.17
C VAL A 41 -3.43 -5.59 -10.37
N LEU A 42 -2.66 -6.45 -11.03
CA LEU A 42 -1.65 -7.28 -10.37
C LEU A 42 -0.52 -6.43 -9.78
N GLY A 43 -0.08 -5.37 -10.48
CA GLY A 43 0.90 -4.41 -9.98
C GLY A 43 0.42 -3.67 -8.73
N PHE A 44 -0.85 -3.26 -8.70
CA PHE A 44 -1.45 -2.62 -7.53
C PHE A 44 -1.66 -3.59 -6.37
N TYR A 45 -2.07 -4.82 -6.64
CA TYR A 45 -2.23 -5.84 -5.61
C TYR A 45 -0.89 -6.12 -4.90
N GLU A 46 0.20 -6.31 -5.66
CA GLU A 46 1.52 -6.53 -5.06
C GLU A 46 2.01 -5.31 -4.26
N GLN A 47 1.68 -4.09 -4.70
CA GLN A 47 1.98 -2.86 -3.94
C GLN A 47 1.19 -2.79 -2.63
N TYR A 48 -0.06 -3.21 -2.65
CA TYR A 48 -0.92 -3.25 -1.46
C TYR A 48 -0.40 -4.26 -0.44
N THR A 49 -0.14 -5.51 -0.86
CA THR A 49 0.38 -6.56 0.03
C THR A 49 1.71 -6.16 0.68
N ARG A 50 2.64 -5.53 -0.06
CA ARG A 50 3.91 -5.07 0.53
C ARG A 50 3.76 -3.88 1.50
N ARG A 51 2.69 -3.10 1.40
CA ARG A 51 2.43 -1.99 2.33
C ARG A 51 1.97 -2.50 3.69
N GLU A 52 1.34 -3.67 3.75
CA GLU A 52 0.87 -4.28 5.00
C GLU A 52 2.03 -4.76 5.89
N GLU A 53 3.23 -4.98 5.35
CA GLU A 53 4.38 -5.51 6.11
C GLU A 53 5.16 -4.49 6.93
N ILE A 54 4.87 -3.18 6.82
CA ILE A 54 5.53 -2.19 7.68
C ILE A 54 4.76 -2.11 9.00
N ALA A 55 5.00 -3.07 9.89
CA ALA A 55 4.52 -2.99 11.27
C ALA A 55 5.05 -1.67 11.87
N PRO A 56 4.17 -0.80 12.39
CA PRO A 56 4.61 0.44 12.99
C PRO A 56 5.34 0.14 14.31
N GLU A 57 6.67 0.27 14.28
CA GLU A 57 7.54 0.09 15.44
C GLU A 57 7.81 1.45 16.08
N LEU A 58 7.66 1.52 17.42
CA LEU A 58 7.95 2.73 18.17
C LEU A 58 9.46 2.93 18.28
N ASP A 59 9.93 4.14 17.98
CA ASP A 59 11.29 4.54 18.34
C ASP A 59 11.44 4.71 19.88
N ASP A 60 12.68 4.88 20.34
CA ASP A 60 12.97 4.96 21.78
C ASP A 60 12.29 6.16 22.47
N GLU A 61 12.11 7.27 21.76
CA GLU A 61 11.48 8.49 22.28
C GLU A 61 9.95 8.35 22.37
N GLN A 62 9.35 7.76 21.34
CA GLN A 62 7.94 7.40 21.26
C GLN A 62 7.59 6.37 22.34
N ARG A 63 8.44 5.36 22.53
CA ARG A 63 8.27 4.35 23.58
C ARG A 63 8.33 4.97 24.97
N ALA A 64 9.31 5.84 25.24
CA ALA A 64 9.40 6.55 26.51
C ALA A 64 8.15 7.41 26.77
N THR A 65 7.65 8.07 25.72
CA THR A 65 6.43 8.89 25.79
C THR A 65 5.19 8.04 26.10
N VAL A 66 5.01 6.92 25.39
CA VAL A 66 3.90 5.99 25.63
C VAL A 66 3.96 5.40 27.04
N ASN A 67 5.16 5.01 27.51
CA ASN A 67 5.34 4.47 28.85
C ASN A 67 5.07 5.49 29.94
N ARG A 68 5.43 6.77 29.73
CA ARG A 68 5.02 7.86 30.63
C ARG A 68 3.49 8.01 30.67
N MET A 69 2.83 8.06 29.52
CA MET A 69 1.36 8.16 29.46
C MET A 69 0.66 6.96 30.12
N LYS A 70 1.22 5.74 29.97
CA LYS A 70 0.73 4.54 30.67
C LYS A 70 0.87 4.67 32.19
N ALA A 71 2.02 5.14 32.67
CA ALA A 71 2.27 5.35 34.10
C ALA A 71 1.32 6.39 34.71
N GLU A 72 0.91 7.39 33.93
CA GLU A 72 -0.08 8.40 34.32
C GLU A 72 -1.54 7.90 34.24
N GLY A 73 -1.78 6.68 33.76
CA GLY A 73 -3.12 6.13 33.56
C GLY A 73 -3.83 6.59 32.28
N ASN A 74 -3.15 7.33 31.42
CA ASN A 74 -3.67 7.97 30.21
C ASN A 74 -3.63 7.05 28.98
N PHE A 75 -4.12 5.81 29.10
CA PHE A 75 -4.04 4.81 28.02
C PHE A 75 -4.69 5.28 26.72
N GLN A 76 -5.89 5.88 26.81
CA GLN A 76 -6.63 6.31 25.61
C GLN A 76 -5.94 7.47 24.87
N LEU A 77 -5.26 8.36 25.60
CA LEU A 77 -4.44 9.43 24.99
C LEU A 77 -3.18 8.84 24.33
N ALA A 78 -2.57 7.82 24.93
CA ALA A 78 -1.44 7.11 24.31
C ALA A 78 -1.85 6.46 22.97
N VAL A 79 -3.04 5.85 22.90
CA VAL A 79 -3.58 5.29 21.65
C VAL A 79 -3.77 6.37 20.59
N GLN A 80 -4.36 7.51 20.95
CA GLN A 80 -4.52 8.64 20.02
C GLN A 80 -3.17 9.19 19.55
N GLN A 81 -2.19 9.26 20.45
CA GLN A 81 -0.83 9.70 20.11
C GLN A 81 -0.17 8.77 19.08
N VAL A 82 -0.31 7.45 19.26
CA VAL A 82 0.18 6.45 18.31
C VAL A 82 -0.53 6.57 16.96
N GLN A 83 -1.84 6.85 16.94
CA GLN A 83 -2.57 7.11 15.69
C GLN A 83 -2.13 8.39 14.97
N LEU A 84 -1.68 9.42 15.70
CA LEU A 84 -1.11 10.63 15.12
C LEU A 84 0.26 10.37 14.48
N TRP A 85 1.08 9.52 15.10
CA TRP A 85 2.38 9.14 14.54
C TRP A 85 2.26 8.18 13.35
N PHE A 86 1.33 7.23 13.41
CA PHE A 86 1.13 6.24 12.36
C PHE A 86 -0.25 6.38 11.71
N ARG A 87 -0.28 7.21 10.67
CA ARG A 87 -1.51 7.62 9.96
C ARG A 87 -2.36 6.46 9.41
N ASN A 88 -1.77 5.29 9.18
CA ASN A 88 -2.45 4.12 8.63
C ASN A 88 -2.78 3.04 9.69
N THR A 89 -2.53 3.32 10.97
CA THR A 89 -2.74 2.36 12.04
C THR A 89 -4.19 2.40 12.51
N THR A 90 -4.83 1.23 12.57
CA THR A 90 -6.19 1.11 13.09
C THR A 90 -6.21 1.42 14.60
N PRO A 91 -7.36 1.82 15.19
CA PRO A 91 -7.46 1.99 16.65
C PRO A 91 -7.04 0.75 17.44
N GLU A 92 -7.34 -0.44 16.90
CA GLU A 92 -7.02 -1.73 17.52
C GLU A 92 -5.50 -2.01 17.49
N ASP A 93 -4.85 -1.75 16.36
CA ASP A 93 -3.39 -1.87 16.24
C ASP A 93 -2.66 -0.85 17.09
N ALA A 94 -3.15 0.40 17.14
CA ALA A 94 -2.57 1.43 18.00
C ALA A 94 -2.67 1.03 19.49
N ALA A 95 -3.81 0.47 19.90
CA ALA A 95 -3.98 -0.07 21.26
C ALA A 95 -3.07 -1.27 21.53
N ARG A 96 -2.84 -2.14 20.54
CA ARG A 96 -1.88 -3.24 20.64
C ARG A 96 -0.45 -2.71 20.82
N ILE A 97 -0.02 -1.75 20.00
CA ILE A 97 1.29 -1.10 20.11
C ILE A 97 1.49 -0.48 21.49
N VAL A 98 0.50 0.23 22.03
CA VAL A 98 0.58 0.82 23.38
C VAL A 98 0.65 -0.26 24.47
N ARG A 99 -0.04 -1.39 24.32
CA ARG A 99 0.05 -2.51 25.28
C ARG A 99 1.44 -3.17 25.26
N GLU A 100 2.03 -3.31 24.08
CA GLU A 100 3.32 -3.98 23.83
C GLU A 100 4.54 -3.06 24.03
N ALA A 101 4.35 -1.74 24.11
CA ALA A 101 5.37 -0.73 24.39
C ALA A 101 5.93 -0.80 25.81
#